data_AF-A0A2D7HUA6-F1
#
_entry.id   AF-A0A2D7HUA6-F1
#
_cell.length_a   1.000
_cell.length_b   1.000
_cell.length_c   1.000
_cell.angle_alpha   90.00
_cell.angle_beta   90.00
_cell.angle_gamma   90.00
#
_symmetry.space_group_name_H-M   'P 1'
#
loop_
_entity.id
_entity.type
_entity.pdbx_description
1 polymer ?
#
loop_
_entity_poly.entity_id
_entity_poly.type
_entity_poly.pdbx_seq_one_letter_code
_entity_poly.pdbx_strand_id
1 'polypeptide(L)'
;MKKIKLISKQKLDKNLDLRNLSLLNGNSNYNSILNIKVLYGNTQIKLGELFDIEMNDISKEEIEIEIFGTNHNCDYIGWRWDKGSLKIYGDVGSFLGAKMSGGNISIKGSAENFVGSEMTGGNILVKKNVLDFLGSPLPGGKVGMNGGEIIVSGKARNYLALNMRRGLIYVNSDLENFGCNNMVAGTVILRKSIGKNFGMGMKRGSIFVNNIQFCRDNFREVGFASFSFFETLNNYINKKYKLKIFKNSKSVIRYFGDTKVNGNGEIFVEN
;
A
#
# COMPACT_ATOMS: atom_id res chain seq x y z
N MET A 1 -9.97 -21.66 -9.91
CA MET A 1 -9.28 -20.38 -10.10
C MET A 1 -8.19 -20.70 -11.07
N LYS A 2 -8.10 -19.94 -12.16
CA LYS A 2 -7.00 -20.11 -13.10
C LYS A 2 -5.73 -19.65 -12.39
N LYS A 3 -4.77 -20.55 -12.23
CA LYS A 3 -3.54 -20.27 -11.49
C LYS A 3 -2.37 -20.20 -12.46
N ILE A 4 -1.72 -19.05 -12.50
CA ILE A 4 -0.53 -18.80 -13.32
C ILE A 4 0.63 -18.59 -12.35
N LYS A 5 1.67 -19.41 -12.44
CA LYS A 5 2.90 -19.18 -11.70
C LYS A 5 3.98 -18.70 -12.64
N LEU A 6 4.73 -17.69 -12.20
CA LEU A 6 5.91 -17.16 -12.84
C LEU A 6 7.09 -17.41 -11.92
N ILE A 7 8.05 -18.22 -12.36
CA ILE A 7 9.23 -18.59 -11.58
C ILE A 7 10.45 -18.00 -12.28
N SER A 8 11.19 -17.13 -11.62
CA SER A 8 12.37 -16.51 -12.25
C SER A 8 13.45 -17.55 -12.57
N LYS A 9 13.92 -17.56 -13.82
CA LYS A 9 14.96 -18.48 -14.33
C LYS A 9 16.36 -18.14 -13.84
N GLN A 10 16.56 -16.88 -13.46
CA GLN A 10 17.86 -16.34 -13.11
C GLN A 10 17.73 -15.27 -12.03
N LYS A 11 18.85 -14.88 -11.43
CA LYS A 11 18.85 -13.72 -10.53
C LYS A 11 18.64 -12.45 -11.36
N LEU A 12 17.65 -11.65 -10.98
CA LEU A 12 17.33 -10.38 -11.64
C LEU A 12 18.30 -9.29 -11.15
N ASP A 13 19.41 -9.12 -11.85
CA ASP A 13 20.53 -8.23 -11.49
C ASP A 13 20.40 -6.81 -12.04
N LYS A 14 19.46 -6.58 -12.96
CA LYS A 14 19.15 -5.28 -13.58
C LYS A 14 17.71 -4.88 -13.28
N ASN A 15 17.44 -3.58 -13.35
CA ASN A 15 16.07 -3.05 -13.22
C ASN A 15 15.15 -3.70 -14.24
N LEU A 16 14.02 -4.21 -13.75
CA LEU A 16 13.01 -4.91 -14.52
C LEU A 16 11.68 -4.17 -14.38
N ASP A 17 11.21 -3.55 -15.47
CA ASP A 17 9.90 -2.91 -15.53
C ASP A 17 8.82 -3.95 -15.86
N LEU A 18 7.90 -4.17 -14.90
CA LEU A 18 6.80 -5.12 -15.00
C LEU A 18 5.44 -4.46 -15.21
N ARG A 19 5.35 -3.23 -15.73
CA ARG A 19 4.06 -2.57 -16.02
C ARG A 19 3.15 -3.40 -16.92
N ASN A 20 3.75 -4.09 -17.90
CA ASN A 20 3.02 -4.91 -18.86
C ASN A 20 2.52 -6.24 -18.27
N LEU A 21 2.89 -6.57 -17.03
CA LEU A 21 2.38 -7.76 -16.34
C LEU A 21 0.87 -7.67 -16.09
N SER A 22 0.31 -6.46 -16.01
CA SER A 22 -1.14 -6.26 -15.87
C SER A 22 -1.96 -6.75 -17.06
N LEU A 23 -1.32 -7.02 -18.21
CA LEU A 23 -1.97 -7.68 -19.35
C LEU A 23 -2.42 -9.12 -19.03
N LEU A 24 -1.94 -9.72 -17.95
CA LEU A 24 -2.39 -11.03 -17.47
C LEU A 24 -3.85 -11.01 -16.97
N ASN A 25 -4.38 -9.86 -16.57
CA ASN A 25 -5.78 -9.75 -16.08
C ASN A 25 -6.85 -9.98 -17.18
N GLY A 26 -6.45 -10.11 -18.44
CA GLY A 26 -7.34 -10.45 -19.55
C GLY A 26 -6.82 -11.55 -20.47
N ASN A 27 -5.60 -12.05 -20.27
CA ASN A 27 -4.98 -13.04 -21.15
C ASN A 27 -4.91 -14.41 -20.49
N SER A 28 -5.65 -15.36 -21.07
CA SER A 28 -5.68 -16.75 -20.62
C SER A 28 -4.82 -17.68 -21.47
N ASN A 29 -4.20 -17.18 -22.55
CA ASN A 29 -3.40 -17.97 -23.49
C ASN A 29 -1.92 -17.98 -23.11
N TYR A 30 -1.36 -19.17 -22.92
CA TYR A 30 0.05 -19.41 -22.61
C TYR A 30 1.01 -18.71 -23.58
N ASN A 31 0.77 -18.81 -24.89
CA ASN A 31 1.64 -18.19 -25.91
C ASN A 31 1.60 -16.67 -25.86
N SER A 32 0.45 -16.08 -25.55
CA SER A 32 0.33 -14.63 -25.38
C SER A 32 1.12 -14.16 -24.16
N ILE A 33 1.06 -14.93 -23.07
CA ILE A 33 1.76 -14.63 -21.82
C ILE A 33 3.28 -14.66 -22.03
N LEU A 34 3.81 -15.70 -22.70
CA LEU A 34 5.24 -15.81 -22.99
C LEU A 34 5.77 -14.60 -23.77
N ASN A 35 4.96 -14.08 -24.71
CA ASN A 35 5.34 -12.98 -25.60
C ASN A 35 5.08 -11.58 -25.02
N ILE A 36 4.62 -11.46 -23.77
CA ILE A 36 4.53 -10.15 -23.10
C ILE A 36 5.92 -9.53 -23.07
N LYS A 37 6.04 -8.31 -23.61
CA LYS A 37 7.31 -7.59 -23.63
C LYS A 37 7.53 -6.84 -22.32
N VAL A 38 8.69 -7.02 -21.72
CA VAL A 38 9.14 -6.34 -20.49
C VAL A 38 10.49 -5.67 -20.73
N LEU A 39 10.80 -4.63 -19.98
CA LEU A 39 12.08 -3.92 -20.09
C LEU A 39 13.02 -4.43 -19.01
N TYR A 40 14.15 -5.03 -19.40
CA TYR A 40 15.20 -5.49 -18.51
C TYR A 40 16.49 -4.69 -18.77
N GLY A 41 16.87 -3.85 -17.81
CA GLY A 41 17.85 -2.79 -18.03
C GLY A 41 17.39 -1.85 -19.15
N ASN A 42 18.16 -1.81 -20.24
CA ASN A 42 17.83 -1.00 -21.42
C ASN A 42 17.32 -1.84 -22.61
N THR A 43 17.02 -3.12 -22.39
CA THR A 43 16.65 -4.07 -23.44
C THR A 43 15.22 -4.55 -23.27
N GLN A 44 14.46 -4.57 -24.37
CA GLN A 44 13.12 -5.14 -24.37
C GLN A 44 13.19 -6.63 -24.68
N ILE A 45 12.73 -7.45 -23.75
CA ILE A 45 12.75 -8.92 -23.86
C ILE A 45 11.38 -9.49 -23.57
N LYS A 46 11.18 -10.77 -23.92
CA LYS A 46 9.91 -11.46 -23.66
C LYS A 46 9.87 -12.01 -22.24
N LEU A 47 8.67 -12.06 -21.66
CA LEU A 47 8.48 -12.56 -20.29
C LEU A 47 8.96 -14.01 -20.15
N GLY A 48 8.73 -14.84 -21.17
CA GLY A 48 9.17 -16.24 -21.20
C GLY A 48 10.68 -16.44 -21.21
N GLU A 49 11.48 -15.40 -21.51
CA GLU A 49 12.94 -15.46 -21.42
C GLU A 49 13.42 -15.32 -19.97
N LEU A 50 12.68 -14.60 -19.12
CA LEU A 50 13.02 -14.37 -17.71
C LEU A 50 12.33 -15.31 -16.73
N PHE A 51 11.13 -15.79 -17.08
CA PHE A 51 10.30 -16.59 -16.18
C PHE A 51 9.89 -17.92 -16.83
N ASP A 52 9.96 -18.99 -16.05
CA ASP A 52 9.20 -20.21 -16.30
C ASP A 52 7.75 -19.98 -15.91
N ILE A 53 6.84 -20.46 -16.77
CA ILE A 53 5.41 -20.20 -16.64
C ILE A 53 4.69 -21.53 -16.49
N GLU A 54 4.08 -21.74 -15.32
CA GLU A 54 3.20 -22.87 -15.07
C GLU A 54 1.75 -22.39 -15.07
N MET A 55 0.88 -23.07 -15.81
CA MET A 55 -0.55 -22.75 -15.85
C MET A 55 -1.36 -23.97 -15.44
N ASN A 56 -2.15 -23.81 -14.38
CA ASN A 56 -3.14 -24.80 -13.97
C ASN A 56 -4.53 -24.25 -14.29
N ASP A 57 -5.18 -24.86 -15.28
CA ASP A 57 -6.54 -24.51 -15.66
C ASP A 57 -7.54 -25.25 -14.75
N ILE A 58 -7.97 -24.55 -13.70
CA ILE A 58 -9.12 -24.96 -12.89
C ILE A 58 -10.26 -23.99 -13.21
N SER A 59 -11.09 -24.40 -14.18
CA SER A 59 -12.44 -23.93 -14.55
C SER A 59 -13.13 -22.90 -13.64
N LYS A 60 -12.58 -21.69 -13.48
CA LYS A 60 -13.22 -20.57 -12.77
C LYS A 60 -12.78 -19.23 -13.36
N GLU A 61 -13.66 -18.24 -13.24
CA GLU A 61 -13.51 -16.85 -13.73
C GLU A 61 -12.39 -16.05 -13.03
N GLU A 62 -12.01 -16.42 -11.80
CA GLU A 62 -10.99 -15.71 -11.03
C GLU A 62 -9.57 -16.17 -11.38
N ILE A 63 -8.72 -15.19 -11.72
CA ILE A 63 -7.29 -15.36 -12.03
C ILE A 63 -6.47 -15.10 -10.76
N GLU A 64 -5.62 -16.07 -10.42
CA GLU A 64 -4.57 -15.94 -9.41
C GLU A 64 -3.20 -16.08 -10.06
N ILE A 65 -2.36 -15.08 -9.88
CA ILE A 65 -0.99 -15.06 -10.38
C ILE A 65 -0.04 -15.11 -9.20
N GLU A 66 0.91 -16.03 -9.26
CA GLU A 66 1.98 -16.15 -8.28
C GLU A 66 3.33 -15.86 -8.94
N ILE A 67 4.14 -15.00 -8.34
CA ILE A 67 5.49 -14.70 -8.82
C ILE A 67 6.51 -15.15 -7.78
N PHE A 68 7.50 -15.93 -8.20
CA PHE A 68 8.60 -16.42 -7.39
C PHE A 68 9.93 -15.88 -7.93
N GLY A 69 10.86 -15.58 -7.02
CA GLY A 69 12.20 -15.10 -7.37
C GLY A 69 12.28 -13.61 -7.71
N THR A 70 11.33 -12.80 -7.24
CA THR A 70 11.44 -11.33 -7.35
C THR A 70 12.39 -10.76 -6.32
N ASN A 71 12.94 -9.58 -6.63
CA ASN A 71 13.78 -8.80 -5.73
C ASN A 71 13.51 -7.29 -5.91
N HIS A 72 14.31 -6.45 -5.27
CA HIS A 72 14.20 -4.99 -5.32
C HIS A 72 14.37 -4.38 -6.73
N ASN A 73 14.90 -5.11 -7.71
CA ASN A 73 14.98 -4.62 -9.09
C ASN A 73 13.67 -4.75 -9.87
N CYS A 74 12.66 -5.44 -9.31
CA CYS A 74 11.37 -5.65 -9.97
C CYS A 74 10.41 -4.49 -9.69
N ASP A 75 10.39 -3.50 -10.57
CA ASP A 75 9.54 -2.31 -10.46
C ASP A 75 8.16 -2.51 -11.11
N TYR A 76 7.20 -1.69 -10.69
CA TYR A 76 5.87 -1.56 -11.31
C TYR A 76 5.01 -2.83 -11.33
N ILE A 77 5.30 -3.81 -10.49
CA ILE A 77 4.43 -4.98 -10.34
C ILE A 77 3.02 -4.51 -9.93
N GLY A 78 1.99 -4.97 -10.63
CA GLY A 78 0.60 -4.57 -10.36
C GLY A 78 0.25 -3.14 -10.78
N TRP A 79 1.02 -2.53 -11.69
CA TRP A 79 0.69 -1.23 -12.28
C TRP A 79 -0.71 -1.25 -12.94
N ARG A 80 -1.62 -0.37 -12.52
CA ARG A 80 -3.02 -0.35 -13.01
C ARG A 80 -3.76 -1.68 -12.87
N TRP A 81 -3.47 -2.44 -11.82
CA TRP A 81 -4.19 -3.67 -11.52
C TRP A 81 -5.67 -3.39 -11.24
N ASP A 82 -6.58 -4.17 -11.83
CA ASP A 82 -8.03 -3.93 -11.81
C ASP A 82 -8.84 -5.07 -11.18
N LYS A 83 -8.42 -6.32 -11.35
CA LYS A 83 -9.11 -7.51 -10.83
C LYS A 83 -8.16 -8.68 -10.59
N GLY A 84 -8.66 -9.76 -10.00
CA GLY A 84 -7.86 -10.96 -9.71
C GLY A 84 -6.90 -10.79 -8.53
N SER A 85 -6.10 -11.81 -8.30
CA SER A 85 -5.18 -11.94 -7.16
C SER A 85 -3.75 -12.06 -7.64
N LEU A 86 -2.85 -11.22 -7.11
CA LEU A 86 -1.42 -11.26 -7.38
C LEU A 86 -0.66 -11.54 -6.09
N LYS A 87 0.01 -12.68 -6.02
CA LYS A 87 0.82 -13.10 -4.87
C LYS A 87 2.29 -13.11 -5.24
N ILE A 88 3.12 -12.45 -4.44
CA ILE A 88 4.53 -12.27 -4.73
C ILE A 88 5.35 -12.89 -3.59
N TYR A 89 6.18 -13.86 -3.95
CA TYR A 89 7.05 -14.61 -3.05
C TYR A 89 8.49 -14.12 -3.22
N GLY A 90 8.73 -12.90 -2.76
CA GLY A 90 10.02 -12.22 -2.83
C GLY A 90 9.88 -10.78 -2.37
N ASP A 91 10.98 -10.04 -2.43
CA ASP A 91 10.94 -8.57 -2.33
C ASP A 91 10.61 -7.98 -3.70
N VAL A 92 10.19 -6.71 -3.74
CA VAL A 92 9.90 -5.97 -4.98
C VAL A 92 10.50 -4.59 -4.92
N GLY A 93 10.70 -3.99 -6.09
CA GLY A 93 11.14 -2.62 -6.25
C GLY A 93 10.03 -1.60 -5.97
N SER A 94 10.13 -0.48 -6.67
CA SER A 94 9.26 0.67 -6.52
C SER A 94 7.97 0.53 -7.32
N PHE A 95 6.96 1.33 -6.96
CA PHE A 95 5.68 1.46 -7.67
C PHE A 95 4.77 0.22 -7.66
N LEU A 96 4.92 -0.67 -6.67
CA LEU A 96 4.01 -1.80 -6.46
C LEU A 96 2.54 -1.32 -6.38
N GLY A 97 1.68 -1.81 -7.26
CA GLY A 97 0.25 -1.48 -7.24
C GLY A 97 -0.08 -0.01 -7.56
N ALA A 98 0.85 0.75 -8.15
CA ALA A 98 0.56 2.14 -8.50
C ALA A 98 -0.57 2.21 -9.56
N LYS A 99 -1.49 3.16 -9.37
CA LYS A 99 -2.73 3.34 -10.15
C LYS A 99 -3.69 2.13 -10.13
N MET A 100 -3.58 1.24 -9.13
CA MET A 100 -4.51 0.12 -8.95
C MET A 100 -5.95 0.61 -8.76
N SER A 101 -6.90 0.01 -9.47
CA SER A 101 -8.33 0.32 -9.38
C SER A 101 -9.14 -0.79 -8.70
N GLY A 102 -8.59 -2.01 -8.61
CA GLY A 102 -9.24 -3.15 -7.99
C GLY A 102 -8.34 -4.39 -7.93
N GLY A 103 -8.90 -5.51 -7.44
CA GLY A 103 -8.15 -6.76 -7.22
C GLY A 103 -7.41 -6.80 -5.88
N ASN A 104 -6.56 -7.81 -5.70
CA ASN A 104 -5.77 -8.02 -4.48
C ASN A 104 -4.31 -8.27 -4.83
N ILE A 105 -3.38 -7.52 -4.23
CA ILE A 105 -1.94 -7.75 -4.33
C ILE A 105 -1.44 -8.13 -2.93
N SER A 106 -0.66 -9.20 -2.83
CA SER A 106 -0.01 -9.59 -1.58
C SER A 106 1.44 -9.97 -1.82
N ILE A 107 2.33 -9.46 -0.97
CA ILE A 107 3.78 -9.70 -1.04
C ILE A 107 4.29 -10.24 0.30
N LYS A 108 5.08 -11.31 0.23
CA LYS A 108 5.73 -11.93 1.41
C LYS A 108 7.01 -11.20 1.85
N GLY A 109 7.65 -10.48 0.94
CA GLY A 109 8.81 -9.63 1.21
C GLY A 109 8.49 -8.17 1.52
N SER A 110 9.48 -7.32 1.26
CA SER A 110 9.43 -5.86 1.33
C SER A 110 9.19 -5.27 -0.05
N ALA A 111 8.67 -4.05 -0.08
CA ALA A 111 8.55 -3.23 -1.27
C ALA A 111 9.33 -1.93 -1.09
N GLU A 112 9.78 -1.31 -2.19
CA GLU A 112 10.50 -0.04 -2.09
C GLU A 112 9.54 1.15 -2.01
N ASN A 113 9.67 2.11 -2.94
CA ASN A 113 8.99 3.39 -2.86
C ASN A 113 7.65 3.35 -3.59
N PHE A 114 6.78 4.33 -3.31
CA PHE A 114 5.58 4.60 -4.11
C PHE A 114 4.55 3.45 -4.15
N VAL A 115 4.54 2.55 -3.18
CA VAL A 115 3.55 1.46 -3.09
C VAL A 115 2.13 2.05 -3.04
N GLY A 116 1.25 1.57 -3.91
CA GLY A 116 -0.14 2.02 -3.99
C GLY A 116 -0.30 3.49 -4.39
N SER A 117 0.70 4.10 -5.03
CA SER A 117 0.60 5.50 -5.45
C SER A 117 -0.56 5.71 -6.41
N GLU A 118 -1.37 6.74 -6.16
CA GLU A 118 -2.54 7.07 -6.96
C GLU A 118 -3.57 5.94 -7.12
N MET A 119 -3.59 4.95 -6.22
CA MET A 119 -4.60 3.87 -6.28
C MET A 119 -6.01 4.40 -5.94
N THR A 120 -7.02 3.85 -6.61
CA THR A 120 -8.44 4.22 -6.43
C THR A 120 -9.28 3.09 -5.85
N GLY A 121 -8.75 1.87 -5.78
CA GLY A 121 -9.45 0.70 -5.26
C GLY A 121 -8.53 -0.51 -5.13
N GLY A 122 -9.09 -1.62 -4.65
CA GLY A 122 -8.35 -2.85 -4.41
C GLY A 122 -7.59 -2.87 -3.08
N ASN A 123 -6.92 -3.98 -2.81
CA ASN A 123 -6.22 -4.22 -1.55
C ASN A 123 -4.75 -4.59 -1.80
N ILE A 124 -3.83 -3.97 -1.06
CA ILE A 124 -2.39 -4.30 -1.09
C ILE A 124 -1.95 -4.76 0.30
N LEU A 125 -1.35 -5.95 0.39
CA LEU A 125 -0.84 -6.53 1.63
C LEU A 125 0.69 -6.72 1.56
N VAL A 126 1.43 -5.96 2.36
CA VAL A 126 2.90 -6.06 2.46
C VAL A 126 3.29 -6.71 3.78
N LYS A 127 3.97 -7.86 3.72
CA LYS A 127 4.32 -8.63 4.92
C LYS A 127 5.55 -8.10 5.66
N LYS A 128 6.50 -7.46 4.97
CA LYS A 128 7.66 -6.81 5.60
C LYS A 128 7.53 -5.28 5.49
N ASN A 129 8.60 -4.62 5.03
CA ASN A 129 8.72 -3.18 5.07
C ASN A 129 8.34 -2.54 3.73
N VAL A 130 7.99 -1.27 3.78
CA VAL A 130 7.88 -0.34 2.66
C VAL A 130 8.86 0.81 2.90
N LEU A 131 9.47 1.32 1.84
CA LEU A 131 10.31 2.51 1.94
C LEU A 131 9.45 3.79 1.95
N ASP A 132 9.80 4.76 1.13
CA ASP A 132 9.18 6.08 1.15
C ASP A 132 7.92 6.13 0.28
N PHE A 133 7.07 7.15 0.50
CA PHE A 133 5.97 7.49 -0.41
C PHE A 133 4.85 6.43 -0.51
N LEU A 134 4.58 5.68 0.57
CA LEU A 134 3.43 4.76 0.63
C LEU A 134 2.11 5.51 0.41
N GLY A 135 1.35 5.17 -0.64
CA GLY A 135 0.06 5.78 -0.95
C GLY A 135 0.13 7.26 -1.35
N SER A 136 1.29 7.73 -1.80
CA SER A 136 1.51 9.12 -2.23
C SER A 136 1.03 9.37 -3.67
N PRO A 137 1.17 10.60 -4.22
CA PRO A 137 1.13 10.82 -5.65
C PRO A 137 2.38 10.21 -6.29
N LEU A 138 2.30 9.94 -7.60
CA LEU A 138 3.51 9.70 -8.39
C LEU A 138 4.32 11.00 -8.53
N PRO A 139 5.59 10.92 -8.96
CA PRO A 139 6.37 12.11 -9.30
C PRO A 139 5.61 13.02 -10.29
N GLY A 140 5.45 14.29 -9.93
CA GLY A 140 4.66 15.28 -10.70
C GLY A 140 3.14 15.20 -10.49
N GLY A 141 2.64 14.19 -9.77
CA GLY A 141 1.24 14.03 -9.41
C GLY A 141 0.81 14.98 -8.28
N LYS A 142 -0.50 15.27 -8.22
CA LYS A 142 -1.10 16.14 -7.19
C LYS A 142 -2.00 15.41 -6.19
N VAL A 143 -2.43 14.20 -6.53
CA VAL A 143 -3.37 13.41 -5.73
C VAL A 143 -2.70 12.09 -5.42
N GLY A 144 -2.66 11.70 -4.15
CA GLY A 144 -2.14 10.41 -3.74
C GLY A 144 -3.20 9.32 -3.85
N MET A 145 -3.20 8.40 -2.88
CA MET A 145 -4.23 7.38 -2.75
C MET A 145 -5.64 8.00 -2.66
N ASN A 146 -6.55 7.56 -3.54
CA ASN A 146 -7.92 8.03 -3.68
C ASN A 146 -8.95 6.88 -3.59
N GLY A 147 -8.57 5.79 -2.93
CA GLY A 147 -9.44 4.66 -2.58
C GLY A 147 -8.66 3.38 -2.41
N GLY A 148 -9.34 2.30 -1.99
CA GLY A 148 -8.72 1.02 -1.67
C GLY A 148 -8.06 0.95 -0.30
N GLU A 149 -7.31 -0.11 -0.04
CA GLU A 149 -6.72 -0.41 1.26
C GLU A 149 -5.29 -0.92 1.15
N ILE A 150 -4.38 -0.41 1.97
CA ILE A 150 -3.00 -0.89 2.06
C ILE A 150 -2.68 -1.29 3.49
N ILE A 151 -2.24 -2.53 3.69
CA ILE A 151 -1.84 -3.06 5.00
C ILE A 151 -0.36 -3.44 4.94
N VAL A 152 0.44 -2.83 5.80
CA VAL A 152 1.88 -3.09 5.94
C VAL A 152 2.15 -3.66 7.33
N SER A 153 2.70 -4.87 7.37
CA SER A 153 3.03 -5.55 8.64
C SER A 153 4.37 -5.10 9.24
N GLY A 154 5.26 -4.52 8.43
CA GLY A 154 6.56 -3.98 8.85
C GLY A 154 6.60 -2.45 8.83
N LYS A 155 7.80 -1.89 8.67
CA LYS A 155 8.11 -0.44 8.66
C LYS A 155 7.59 0.28 7.42
N ALA A 156 7.15 1.53 7.57
CA ALA A 156 7.04 2.49 6.48
C ALA A 156 7.97 3.67 6.78
N ARG A 157 8.62 4.25 5.75
CA ARG A 157 9.58 5.35 5.94
C ARG A 157 8.90 6.71 5.83
N ASN A 158 9.37 7.59 4.96
CA ASN A 158 8.96 8.99 4.91
C ASN A 158 7.76 9.18 3.97
N TYR A 159 7.01 10.26 4.16
CA TYR A 159 5.94 10.71 3.24
C TYR A 159 4.81 9.70 2.99
N LEU A 160 4.54 8.82 3.96
CA LEU A 160 3.34 7.97 3.95
C LEU A 160 2.09 8.84 3.80
N ALA A 161 1.13 8.41 2.97
CA ALA A 161 -0.16 9.07 2.74
C ALA A 161 -0.06 10.56 2.32
N LEU A 162 1.05 10.96 1.69
CA LEU A 162 1.18 12.31 1.12
C LEU A 162 0.01 12.57 0.16
N ASN A 163 -0.69 13.70 0.32
CA ASN A 163 -1.85 14.09 -0.51
C ASN A 163 -2.94 13.00 -0.62
N MET A 164 -3.04 12.09 0.36
CA MET A 164 -4.08 11.06 0.38
C MET A 164 -5.46 11.72 0.44
N ARG A 165 -6.39 11.22 -0.36
CA ARG A 165 -7.75 11.77 -0.47
C ARG A 165 -8.82 10.80 0.03
N ARG A 166 -8.62 9.49 -0.14
CA ARG A 166 -9.55 8.43 0.31
C ARG A 166 -8.79 7.12 0.52
N GLY A 167 -9.45 6.17 1.17
CA GLY A 167 -8.92 4.82 1.41
C GLY A 167 -8.43 4.63 2.84
N LEU A 168 -7.88 3.44 3.10
CA LEU A 168 -7.35 3.05 4.40
C LEU A 168 -5.90 2.59 4.29
N ILE A 169 -5.01 3.13 5.11
CA ILE A 169 -3.64 2.64 5.26
C ILE A 169 -3.45 2.16 6.70
N TYR A 170 -2.98 0.94 6.89
CA TYR A 170 -2.62 0.38 8.18
C TYR A 170 -1.14 -0.01 8.18
N VAL A 171 -0.38 0.46 9.15
CA VAL A 171 1.04 0.11 9.32
C VAL A 171 1.29 -0.39 10.74
N ASN A 172 1.82 -1.61 10.85
CA ASN A 172 2.05 -2.29 12.12
C ASN A 172 3.40 -1.92 12.79
N SER A 173 3.87 -0.70 12.63
CA SER A 173 5.23 -0.30 13.03
C SER A 173 5.38 1.21 13.18
N ASP A 174 6.62 1.63 13.35
CA ASP A 174 7.05 3.02 13.45
C ASP A 174 7.09 3.67 12.06
N LEU A 175 6.60 4.90 11.98
CA LEU A 175 6.73 5.75 10.81
C LEU A 175 7.92 6.71 10.98
N GLU A 176 8.64 6.99 9.89
CA GLU A 176 9.63 8.06 9.87
C GLU A 176 8.95 9.44 9.69
N ASN A 177 9.56 10.36 8.96
CA ASN A 177 9.15 11.76 8.96
C ASN A 177 8.11 12.08 7.87
N PHE A 178 7.43 13.21 8.03
CA PHE A 178 6.57 13.82 7.01
C PHE A 178 5.35 12.96 6.60
N GLY A 179 4.93 12.03 7.45
CA GLY A 179 3.74 11.23 7.25
C GLY A 179 2.46 12.07 7.23
N CYS A 180 1.50 11.68 6.41
CA CYS A 180 0.18 12.30 6.26
C CYS A 180 0.21 13.79 5.88
N ASN A 181 1.32 14.26 5.30
CA ASN A 181 1.41 15.65 4.87
C ASN A 181 0.44 15.94 3.74
N ASN A 182 -0.17 17.14 3.78
CA ASN A 182 -1.18 17.58 2.83
C ASN A 182 -2.35 16.59 2.63
N MET A 183 -2.57 15.70 3.61
CA MET A 183 -3.66 14.72 3.55
C MET A 183 -5.00 15.46 3.46
N VAL A 184 -5.76 15.14 2.42
CA VAL A 184 -7.05 15.76 2.12
C VAL A 184 -8.18 15.08 2.87
N ALA A 185 -8.14 13.74 2.93
CA ALA A 185 -9.03 12.86 3.68
C ALA A 185 -8.54 11.40 3.58
N GLY A 186 -9.20 10.48 4.31
CA GLY A 186 -8.84 9.06 4.37
C GLY A 186 -8.62 8.62 5.82
N THR A 187 -8.28 7.34 6.00
CA THR A 187 -8.02 6.75 7.32
C THR A 187 -6.61 6.17 7.35
N VAL A 188 -5.79 6.59 8.32
CA VAL A 188 -4.44 6.05 8.51
C VAL A 188 -4.31 5.50 9.93
N ILE A 189 -3.81 4.28 10.07
CA ILE A 189 -3.65 3.60 11.36
C ILE A 189 -2.19 3.19 11.52
N LEU A 190 -1.53 3.71 12.55
CA LEU A 190 -0.12 3.49 12.85
C LEU A 190 0.01 2.89 14.25
N ARG A 191 0.55 1.67 14.34
CA ARG A 191 0.59 0.91 15.60
C ARG A 191 1.69 1.32 16.57
N LYS A 192 2.64 2.16 16.17
CA LYS A 192 3.73 2.58 17.05
C LYS A 192 3.98 4.09 16.98
N SER A 193 5.23 4.54 16.86
CA SER A 193 5.57 5.96 16.87
C SER A 193 5.44 6.61 15.49
N ILE A 194 5.23 7.92 15.49
CA ILE A 194 5.32 8.80 14.33
C ILE A 194 6.62 9.61 14.38
N GLY A 195 7.19 9.95 13.23
CA GLY A 195 8.34 10.86 13.15
C GLY A 195 7.95 12.34 13.13
N LYS A 196 8.90 13.18 12.75
CA LYS A 196 8.76 14.65 12.77
C LYS A 196 7.86 15.16 11.63
N ASN A 197 7.32 16.36 11.82
CA ASN A 197 6.51 17.07 10.82
C ASN A 197 5.35 16.24 10.28
N PHE A 198 4.74 15.43 11.15
CA PHE A 198 3.60 14.59 10.81
C PHE A 198 2.33 15.43 10.66
N GLY A 199 1.51 15.11 9.66
CA GLY A 199 0.22 15.76 9.43
C GLY A 199 0.32 17.23 9.01
N MET A 200 1.49 17.71 8.57
CA MET A 200 1.66 19.10 8.16
C MET A 200 0.82 19.38 6.91
N GLY A 201 -0.02 20.42 6.96
CA GLY A 201 -0.92 20.76 5.86
C GLY A 201 -2.15 19.84 5.74
N MET A 202 -2.40 18.98 6.74
CA MET A 202 -3.56 18.11 6.76
C MET A 202 -4.86 18.91 6.77
N LYS A 203 -5.75 18.61 5.82
CA LYS A 203 -7.06 19.27 5.67
C LYS A 203 -8.16 18.55 6.43
N ARG A 204 -8.28 17.22 6.24
CA ARG A 204 -9.22 16.31 6.92
C ARG A 204 -8.63 14.90 6.95
N GLY A 205 -9.35 13.96 7.54
CA GLY A 205 -9.00 12.55 7.63
C GLY A 205 -8.82 12.13 9.07
N SER A 206 -8.90 10.82 9.30
CA SER A 206 -8.83 10.23 10.64
C SER A 206 -7.55 9.43 10.78
N ILE A 207 -6.69 9.84 11.70
CA ILE A 207 -5.42 9.16 11.96
C ILE A 207 -5.49 8.52 13.33
N PHE A 208 -5.11 7.25 13.43
CA PHE A 208 -5.04 6.49 14.67
C PHE A 208 -3.58 6.18 14.96
N VAL A 209 -3.06 6.61 16.10
CA VAL A 209 -1.68 6.38 16.54
C VAL A 209 -1.67 5.87 17.98
N ASN A 210 -0.67 5.08 18.35
CA ASN A 210 -0.53 4.63 19.74
C ASN A 210 0.35 5.55 20.60
N ASN A 211 1.12 6.45 19.99
CA ASN A 211 1.93 7.42 20.74
C ASN A 211 2.18 8.67 19.89
N ILE A 212 1.96 9.85 20.49
CA ILE A 212 2.06 11.17 19.83
C ILE A 212 3.26 11.99 20.33
N GLN A 213 4.46 11.40 20.35
CA GLN A 213 5.62 12.09 20.92
C GLN A 213 6.02 13.39 20.17
N PHE A 214 5.61 13.59 18.90
CA PHE A 214 6.16 14.65 18.04
C PHE A 214 5.15 15.57 17.33
N CYS A 215 3.84 15.44 17.57
CA CYS A 215 2.80 16.14 16.79
C CYS A 215 2.08 17.25 17.57
N ARG A 216 2.79 18.02 18.40
CA ARG A 216 2.15 18.96 19.35
C ARG A 216 1.95 20.39 18.84
N ASP A 217 2.79 20.88 17.92
CA ASP A 217 2.80 22.33 17.63
C ASP A 217 1.56 22.81 16.87
N ASN A 218 1.02 21.97 15.96
CA ASN A 218 -0.09 22.34 15.09
C ASN A 218 -1.41 21.62 15.42
N PHE A 219 -1.38 20.63 16.31
CA PHE A 219 -2.53 19.84 16.70
C PHE A 219 -2.87 20.07 18.18
N ARG A 220 -4.10 20.49 18.44
CA ARG A 220 -4.58 20.81 19.80
C ARG A 220 -5.33 19.62 20.38
N GLU A 221 -5.00 19.29 21.62
CA GLU A 221 -5.75 18.31 22.39
C GLU A 221 -7.16 18.83 22.67
N VAL A 222 -8.15 17.96 22.47
CA VAL A 222 -9.57 18.25 22.74
C VAL A 222 -10.02 17.53 24.00
N GLY A 223 -9.54 16.31 24.21
CA GLY A 223 -9.90 15.46 25.34
C GLY A 223 -10.25 14.04 24.91
N PHE A 224 -10.89 13.29 25.81
CA PHE A 224 -11.27 11.90 25.57
C PHE A 224 -12.31 11.77 24.46
N ALA A 225 -12.12 10.76 23.62
CA ALA A 225 -13.01 10.42 22.51
C ALA A 225 -13.58 9.01 22.69
N SER A 226 -14.91 8.91 22.73
CA SER A 226 -15.66 7.66 22.68
C SER A 226 -16.65 7.72 21.53
N PHE A 227 -16.24 7.21 20.36
CA PHE A 227 -17.11 7.16 19.18
C PHE A 227 -17.46 5.71 18.82
N SER A 228 -18.74 5.45 18.54
CA SER A 228 -19.23 4.15 18.05
C SER A 228 -18.55 3.70 16.74
N PHE A 229 -18.08 4.66 15.95
CA PHE A 229 -17.26 4.41 14.76
C PHE A 229 -16.01 3.59 15.05
N PHE A 230 -15.36 3.75 16.22
CA PHE A 230 -14.15 3.00 16.54
C PHE A 230 -14.38 1.50 16.59
N GLU A 231 -15.51 1.09 17.19
CA GLU A 231 -15.89 -0.32 17.25
C GLU A 231 -16.18 -0.87 15.86
N THR A 232 -16.87 -0.09 15.03
CA THR A 232 -17.18 -0.46 13.63
C THR A 232 -15.91 -0.66 12.81
N LEU A 233 -14.97 0.30 12.88
CA LEU A 233 -13.70 0.24 12.16
C LEU A 233 -12.83 -0.92 12.68
N ASN A 234 -12.80 -1.15 13.99
CA ASN A 234 -12.03 -2.24 14.59
C ASN A 234 -12.61 -3.60 14.21
N ASN A 235 -13.94 -3.75 14.21
CA ASN A 235 -14.63 -4.96 13.77
C ASN A 235 -14.37 -5.24 12.28
N TYR A 236 -14.41 -4.20 11.44
CA TYR A 236 -14.07 -4.31 10.02
C TYR A 236 -12.64 -4.84 9.81
N ILE A 237 -11.66 -4.19 10.44
CA ILE A 237 -10.24 -4.56 10.31
C ILE A 237 -9.95 -5.94 10.89
N ASN A 238 -10.54 -6.28 12.04
CA ASN A 238 -10.37 -7.60 12.64
C ASN A 238 -11.00 -8.69 11.76
N LYS A 239 -12.23 -8.48 11.26
CA LYS A 239 -12.90 -9.45 10.40
C LYS A 239 -12.09 -9.71 9.13
N LYS A 240 -11.60 -8.66 8.48
CA LYS A 240 -10.91 -8.74 7.17
C LYS A 240 -9.44 -9.14 7.27
N TYR A 241 -8.71 -8.59 8.23
CA TYR A 241 -7.24 -8.73 8.33
C TYR A 241 -6.75 -9.41 9.61
N LYS A 242 -7.63 -9.71 10.56
CA LYS A 242 -7.28 -10.23 11.91
C LYS A 242 -6.33 -9.30 12.66
N LEU A 243 -6.48 -7.99 12.42
CA LEU A 243 -5.70 -6.93 13.05
C LEU A 243 -6.57 -6.12 14.02
N LYS A 244 -5.94 -5.34 14.88
CA LYS A 244 -6.60 -4.41 15.81
C LYS A 244 -6.03 -3.01 15.62
N ILE A 245 -6.85 -1.99 15.84
CA ILE A 245 -6.43 -0.58 15.75
C ILE A 245 -5.63 -0.20 16.99
N PHE A 246 -6.27 -0.36 18.15
CA PHE A 246 -5.74 -0.03 19.47
C PHE A 246 -5.39 -1.31 20.27
N LYS A 247 -4.51 -1.21 21.27
CA LYS A 247 -4.19 -2.33 22.19
C LYS A 247 -5.27 -2.44 23.28
N ASN A 248 -5.73 -1.30 23.78
CA ASN A 248 -6.71 -1.05 24.83
C ASN A 248 -7.57 0.17 24.46
N SER A 249 -8.81 -0.05 24.02
CA SER A 249 -9.71 1.01 23.55
C SER A 249 -10.34 1.88 24.65
N LYS A 250 -9.87 1.79 25.91
CA LYS A 250 -10.52 2.43 27.06
C LYS A 250 -10.21 3.93 27.19
N SER A 251 -9.09 4.40 26.65
CA SER A 251 -8.66 5.80 26.74
C SER A 251 -8.05 6.25 25.43
N VAL A 252 -8.86 6.88 24.59
CA VAL A 252 -8.40 7.50 23.34
C VAL A 252 -8.53 9.01 23.50
N ILE A 253 -7.44 9.74 23.30
CA ILE A 253 -7.41 11.20 23.30
C ILE A 253 -7.49 11.68 21.84
N ARG A 254 -8.33 12.68 21.58
CA ARG A 254 -8.47 13.29 20.25
C ARG A 254 -7.72 14.61 20.19
N TYR A 255 -7.05 14.81 19.07
CA TYR A 255 -6.39 16.04 18.68
C TYR A 255 -6.97 16.56 17.35
N PHE A 256 -7.17 17.87 17.24
CA PHE A 256 -7.58 18.54 15.99
C PHE A 256 -6.44 19.37 15.39
N GLY A 257 -6.32 19.33 14.08
CA GLY A 257 -5.35 20.11 13.30
C GLY A 257 -5.50 19.84 11.79
N ASP A 258 -4.64 20.30 10.92
CA ASP A 258 -3.58 21.26 11.17
C ASP A 258 -4.21 22.66 11.37
N THR A 259 -3.91 23.30 12.51
CA THR A 259 -4.39 24.66 12.83
C THR A 259 -3.91 25.73 11.85
N LYS A 260 -2.84 25.47 11.08
CA LYS A 260 -2.37 26.36 10.01
C LYS A 260 -3.18 26.26 8.72
N VAL A 261 -4.13 25.32 8.64
CA VAL A 261 -5.01 25.16 7.47
C VAL A 261 -6.45 25.43 7.87
N ASN A 262 -7.25 24.38 8.13
CA ASN A 262 -8.66 24.50 8.51
C ASN A 262 -8.96 23.81 9.84
N GLY A 263 -8.00 23.10 10.45
CA GLY A 263 -8.19 22.41 11.74
C GLY A 263 -9.13 21.20 11.73
N ASN A 264 -9.51 20.65 10.57
CA ASN A 264 -10.53 19.59 10.46
C ASN A 264 -9.97 18.16 10.35
N GLY A 265 -8.65 18.00 10.37
CA GLY A 265 -7.99 16.72 10.53
C GLY A 265 -8.02 16.27 11.99
N GLU A 266 -8.19 14.98 12.21
CA GLU A 266 -8.27 14.41 13.55
C GLU A 266 -7.21 13.33 13.75
N ILE A 267 -6.54 13.39 14.89
CA ILE A 267 -5.60 12.35 15.34
C ILE A 267 -6.14 11.79 16.65
N PHE A 268 -6.27 10.47 16.68
CA PHE A 268 -6.68 9.69 17.84
C PHE A 268 -5.47 8.97 18.40
N VAL A 269 -5.20 9.20 19.68
CA VAL A 269 -4.02 8.70 20.37
C VAL A 269 -4.49 7.77 21.48
N GLU A 270 -4.01 6.53 21.46
CA GLU A 270 -4.16 5.63 22.60
C GLU A 270 -3.32 6.12 23.78
N ASN A 271 -3.97 6.32 24.92
CA ASN A 271 -3.34 6.70 26.19
C ASN A 271 -3.15 5.47 27.10
#